data_AF-A0A3L7AM55-F1
#
_entry.id   AF-A0A3L7AM55-F1
#
_cell.length_a   1.000
_cell.length_b   1.000
_cell.length_c   1.000
_cell.angle_alpha   90.00
_cell.angle_beta   90.00
_cell.angle_gamma   90.00
#
_symmetry.space_group_name_H-M   'P 1'
#
loop_
_entity.id
_entity.type
_entity.pdbx_description
1 polymer ?
#
loop_
_entity_poly.entity_id
_entity_poly.type
_entity_poly.pdbx_seq_one_letter_code
_entity_poly.pdbx_strand_id
1 'polypeptide(L)'
;MTSESGAALARMAEAREGAHGAGQDPEKRRQILSGAREVFLDRGFDAASMGDIARAAGVSKGTLYVYFQNKEDLFAALVASECTETAERLFVFDAAAPDVETALTQLGHSFIAAVVRPGHIATLRTVIAIAGKFPEIGRQFFEAGPCAGIQRLSKFLAAKVEQGVLDIEDVEQAASQFLGLCKDGVTAPILIGSNEPPDPAHAAKVVNGAVRVFMAAYGAKGRGCPCCGTTAGIEASASEKPAAPVSAPDLVEPDLVEPNLAAPDLAEPDLRQR
;
A
#
# COMPACT_ATOMS: atom_id res chain seq x y z
N MET A 1 -1.19 -46.76 45.92
CA MET A 1 -2.27 -45.91 45.35
C MET A 1 -1.84 -44.46 45.06
N THR A 2 -0.55 -44.13 45.04
CA THR A 2 -0.05 -42.75 44.84
C THR A 2 0.52 -42.46 43.44
N SER A 3 0.56 -43.46 42.54
CA SER A 3 1.18 -43.34 41.21
C SER A 3 0.27 -42.70 40.15
N GLU A 4 -1.05 -42.92 40.20
CA GLU A 4 -1.99 -42.42 39.19
C GLU A 4 -2.29 -40.91 39.33
N SER A 5 -2.23 -40.38 40.55
CA SER A 5 -2.49 -38.95 40.84
C SER A 5 -1.38 -38.03 40.32
N GLY A 6 -0.13 -38.50 40.33
CA GLY A 6 1.01 -37.77 39.77
C GLY A 6 0.99 -37.70 38.24
N ALA A 7 0.54 -38.77 37.57
CA ALA A 7 0.41 -38.81 36.11
C ALA A 7 -0.73 -37.91 35.59
N ALA A 8 -1.83 -37.77 36.36
CA ALA A 8 -2.93 -36.88 36.02
C ALA A 8 -2.53 -35.39 36.14
N LEU A 9 -1.80 -35.01 37.20
CA LEU A 9 -1.33 -33.64 37.39
C LEU A 9 -0.25 -33.24 36.36
N ALA A 10 0.63 -34.17 35.96
CA ALA A 10 1.60 -33.95 34.90
C ALA A 10 0.92 -33.72 33.53
N ARG A 11 -0.10 -34.51 33.18
CA ARG A 11 -0.90 -34.33 31.96
C ARG A 11 -1.68 -33.01 31.94
N MET A 12 -2.14 -32.53 33.10
CA MET A 12 -2.82 -31.24 33.23
C MET A 12 -1.85 -30.05 33.15
N ALA A 13 -0.58 -30.24 33.54
CA ALA A 13 0.48 -29.26 33.36
C ALA A 13 0.95 -29.17 31.89
N GLU A 14 1.14 -30.31 31.21
CA GLU A 14 1.45 -30.37 29.76
C GLU A 14 0.31 -29.79 28.90
N ALA A 15 -0.95 -30.05 29.27
CA ALA A 15 -2.11 -29.44 28.61
C ALA A 15 -2.19 -27.91 28.84
N ARG A 16 -1.66 -27.41 29.95
CA ARG A 16 -1.57 -25.97 30.26
C ARG A 16 -0.41 -25.28 29.54
N GLU A 17 0.71 -25.98 29.31
CA GLU A 17 1.82 -25.50 28.47
C GLU A 17 1.45 -25.48 26.99
N GLY A 18 0.72 -26.50 26.50
CA GLY A 18 0.16 -26.51 25.14
C GLY A 18 -0.85 -25.37 24.89
N ALA A 19 -1.55 -24.90 25.93
CA ALA A 19 -2.49 -23.79 25.84
C ALA A 19 -1.81 -22.40 25.84
N HIS A 20 -0.60 -22.26 26.40
CA HIS A 20 0.16 -21.00 26.39
C HIS A 20 0.93 -20.77 25.07
N GLY A 21 1.07 -21.80 24.22
CA GLY A 21 1.63 -21.68 22.86
C GLY A 21 0.59 -21.82 21.73
N ALA A 22 -0.64 -22.23 22.04
CA ALA A 22 -1.75 -22.32 21.09
C ALA A 22 -2.14 -20.90 20.63
N GLY A 23 -1.61 -20.45 19.50
CA GLY A 23 -1.82 -19.09 18.97
C GLY A 23 -0.53 -18.36 18.61
N GLN A 24 0.64 -18.90 18.99
CA GLN A 24 1.94 -18.29 18.71
C GLN A 24 2.80 -19.07 17.72
N ASP A 25 2.35 -20.25 17.25
CA ASP A 25 3.07 -21.02 16.24
C ASP A 25 3.13 -20.25 14.91
N PRO A 26 4.32 -19.78 14.48
CA PRO A 26 4.45 -18.99 13.25
C PRO A 26 4.11 -19.80 12.00
N GLU A 27 4.33 -21.12 12.01
CA GLU A 27 4.02 -21.98 10.88
C GLU A 27 2.51 -22.13 10.73
N LYS A 28 1.81 -22.36 11.84
CA LYS A 28 0.34 -22.41 11.85
C LYS A 28 -0.27 -21.10 11.41
N ARG A 29 0.28 -19.97 11.89
CA ARG A 29 -0.15 -18.64 11.48
C ARG A 29 0.02 -18.45 9.98
N ARG A 30 1.18 -18.82 9.41
CA ARG A 30 1.44 -18.74 7.96
C ARG A 30 0.51 -19.62 7.15
N GLN A 31 0.23 -20.84 7.61
CA GLN A 31 -0.73 -21.75 6.99
C GLN A 31 -2.14 -21.13 6.93
N ILE A 32 -2.59 -20.51 8.02
CA ILE A 32 -3.88 -19.80 8.06
C ILE A 32 -3.90 -18.61 7.09
N LEU A 33 -2.84 -17.80 7.08
CA LEU A 33 -2.74 -16.66 6.16
C LEU A 33 -2.74 -17.11 4.70
N SER A 34 -2.09 -18.23 4.37
CA SER A 34 -2.12 -18.81 3.02
C SER A 34 -3.54 -19.21 2.59
N GLY A 35 -4.27 -19.95 3.44
CA GLY A 35 -5.66 -20.31 3.15
C GLY A 35 -6.59 -19.08 3.09
N ALA A 36 -6.32 -18.06 3.89
CA ALA A 36 -7.04 -16.79 3.83
C ALA A 36 -6.80 -16.06 2.50
N ARG A 37 -5.55 -16.00 2.04
CA ARG A 37 -5.17 -15.43 0.74
C ARG A 37 -5.94 -16.08 -0.40
N GLU A 38 -5.98 -17.40 -0.44
CA GLU A 38 -6.70 -18.16 -1.47
C GLU A 38 -8.20 -17.81 -1.47
N VAL A 39 -8.85 -17.83 -0.31
CA VAL A 39 -10.29 -17.56 -0.21
C VAL A 39 -10.61 -16.11 -0.55
N PHE A 40 -9.80 -15.14 -0.10
CA PHE A 40 -10.03 -13.73 -0.40
C PHE A 40 -9.77 -13.41 -1.89
N LEU A 41 -8.81 -14.07 -2.53
CA LEU A 41 -8.56 -13.89 -3.97
C LEU A 41 -9.67 -14.52 -4.83
N ASP A 42 -10.18 -15.68 -4.43
CA ASP A 42 -11.24 -16.40 -5.17
C ASP A 42 -12.62 -15.72 -5.02
N ARG A 43 -12.97 -15.30 -3.80
CA ARG A 43 -14.33 -14.87 -3.45
C ARG A 43 -14.47 -13.38 -3.16
N GLY A 44 -13.36 -12.68 -2.97
CA GLY A 44 -13.36 -11.33 -2.40
C GLY A 44 -13.61 -11.32 -0.88
N PHE A 45 -13.41 -10.16 -0.27
CA PHE A 45 -13.53 -10.01 1.18
C PHE A 45 -14.95 -10.26 1.70
N ASP A 46 -15.98 -9.72 1.04
CA ASP A 46 -17.36 -9.76 1.53
C ASP A 46 -17.95 -11.18 1.53
N ALA A 47 -17.78 -11.92 0.44
CA ALA A 47 -18.30 -13.28 0.30
C ALA A 47 -17.49 -14.35 1.05
N ALA A 48 -16.26 -14.03 1.46
CA ALA A 48 -15.44 -14.93 2.28
C ALA A 48 -16.00 -15.08 3.69
N SER A 49 -15.93 -16.31 4.23
CA SER A 49 -16.28 -16.62 5.62
C SER A 49 -15.11 -17.25 6.36
N MET A 50 -15.08 -17.09 7.70
CA MET A 50 -14.11 -17.78 8.57
C MET A 50 -14.16 -19.31 8.39
N GLY A 51 -15.32 -19.86 8.02
CA GLY A 51 -15.46 -21.29 7.76
C GLY A 51 -14.80 -21.74 6.46
N ASP A 52 -14.87 -20.92 5.41
CA ASP A 52 -14.19 -21.21 4.14
C ASP A 52 -12.68 -21.14 4.31
N ILE A 53 -12.20 -20.14 5.06
CA ILE A 53 -10.78 -19.98 5.39
C ILE A 53 -10.26 -21.16 6.19
N ALA A 54 -10.97 -21.57 7.25
CA ALA A 54 -10.56 -22.72 8.06
C ALA A 54 -10.44 -24.00 7.19
N ARG A 55 -11.38 -24.20 6.25
CA ARG A 55 -11.36 -25.31 5.31
C ARG A 55 -10.17 -25.23 4.36
N ALA A 56 -9.92 -24.07 3.74
CA ALA A 56 -8.81 -23.86 2.82
C ALA A 56 -7.44 -24.03 3.52
N ALA A 57 -7.30 -23.49 4.72
CA ALA A 57 -6.09 -23.62 5.52
C ALA A 57 -5.91 -25.02 6.14
N GLY A 58 -6.89 -25.92 6.05
CA GLY A 58 -6.81 -27.26 6.68
C GLY A 58 -6.74 -27.22 8.21
N VAL A 59 -7.41 -26.25 8.84
CA VAL A 59 -7.47 -26.09 10.31
C VAL A 59 -8.92 -26.15 10.81
N SER A 60 -9.11 -26.43 12.10
CA SER A 60 -10.44 -26.33 12.70
C SER A 60 -10.86 -24.86 12.87
N LYS A 61 -12.17 -24.58 12.89
CA LYS A 61 -12.67 -23.22 13.22
C LYS A 61 -12.18 -22.76 14.59
N GLY A 62 -12.16 -23.66 15.58
CA GLY A 62 -11.64 -23.35 16.92
C GLY A 62 -10.17 -22.92 16.88
N THR A 63 -9.35 -23.64 16.10
CA THR A 63 -7.94 -23.26 15.86
C THR A 63 -7.86 -21.89 15.20
N LEU A 64 -8.66 -21.60 14.18
CA LEU A 64 -8.64 -20.29 13.52
C LEU A 64 -8.94 -19.14 14.49
N TYR A 65 -9.96 -19.28 15.35
CA TYR A 65 -10.35 -18.27 16.33
C TYR A 65 -9.34 -18.07 17.47
N VAL A 66 -8.42 -19.01 17.69
CA VAL A 66 -7.29 -18.83 18.60
C VAL A 66 -6.25 -17.85 18.03
N TYR A 67 -6.08 -17.81 16.70
CA TYR A 67 -5.11 -16.91 16.04
C TYR A 67 -5.71 -15.57 15.64
N PHE A 68 -6.99 -15.55 15.27
CA PHE A 68 -7.65 -14.37 14.71
C PHE A 68 -9.06 -14.22 15.25
N GLN A 69 -9.38 -13.05 15.78
CA GLN A 69 -10.65 -12.82 16.46
C GLN A 69 -11.84 -12.83 15.49
N ASN A 70 -11.62 -12.35 14.26
CA ASN A 70 -12.63 -12.19 13.24
C ASN A 70 -11.98 -12.14 11.84
N LYS A 71 -12.80 -11.95 10.81
CA LYS A 71 -12.37 -11.93 9.40
C LYS A 71 -11.52 -10.69 9.09
N GLU A 72 -11.85 -9.57 9.71
CA GLU A 72 -11.18 -8.28 9.58
C GLU A 72 -9.75 -8.31 10.12
N ASP A 73 -9.55 -8.84 11.32
CA ASP A 73 -8.25 -9.05 11.96
C ASP A 73 -7.35 -9.99 11.14
N LEU A 74 -7.93 -11.09 10.64
CA LEU A 74 -7.24 -11.99 9.72
C LEU A 74 -6.84 -11.30 8.41
N PHE A 75 -7.75 -10.51 7.82
CA PHE A 75 -7.47 -9.79 6.59
C PHE A 75 -6.38 -8.74 6.80
N ALA A 76 -6.42 -7.99 7.89
CA ALA A 76 -5.41 -7.00 8.22
C ALA A 76 -4.03 -7.63 8.40
N ALA A 77 -3.96 -8.76 9.11
CA ALA A 77 -2.73 -9.52 9.28
C ALA A 77 -2.19 -10.08 7.95
N LEU A 78 -3.07 -10.59 7.09
CA LEU A 78 -2.68 -11.04 5.75
C LEU A 78 -2.07 -9.86 4.97
N VAL A 79 -2.83 -8.77 4.85
CA VAL A 79 -2.41 -7.58 4.11
C VAL A 79 -1.09 -7.01 4.63
N ALA A 80 -0.90 -6.95 5.95
CA ALA A 80 0.36 -6.51 6.55
C ALA A 80 1.53 -7.42 6.17
N SER A 81 1.33 -8.75 6.15
CA SER A 81 2.34 -9.70 5.68
C SER A 81 2.70 -9.46 4.22
N GLU A 82 1.70 -9.30 3.34
CA GLU A 82 1.93 -9.06 1.91
C GLU A 82 2.63 -7.73 1.64
N CYS A 83 2.27 -6.68 2.39
CA CYS A 83 2.90 -5.38 2.32
C CYS A 83 4.37 -5.44 2.74
N THR A 84 4.68 -6.15 3.82
CA THR A 84 6.05 -6.35 4.29
C THR A 84 6.90 -7.07 3.24
N GLU A 85 6.42 -8.20 2.71
CA GLU A 85 7.10 -8.96 1.64
C GLU A 85 7.31 -8.12 0.37
N THR A 86 6.31 -7.31 0.02
CA THR A 86 6.40 -6.40 -1.13
C THR A 86 7.46 -5.32 -0.88
N ALA A 87 7.49 -4.72 0.31
CA ALA A 87 8.48 -3.71 0.66
C ALA A 87 9.91 -4.29 0.66
N GLU A 88 10.09 -5.51 1.17
CA GLU A 88 11.38 -6.22 1.16
C GLU A 88 11.90 -6.49 -0.25
N ARG A 89 11.01 -6.76 -1.20
CA ARG A 89 11.39 -7.01 -2.60
C ARG A 89 11.61 -5.74 -3.41
N LEU A 90 10.81 -4.71 -3.21
CA LEU A 90 10.83 -3.50 -4.04
C LEU A 90 11.93 -2.52 -3.63
N PHE A 91 12.20 -2.41 -2.34
CA PHE A 91 13.15 -1.43 -1.79
C PHE A 91 14.54 -2.06 -1.60
N VAL A 92 14.98 -2.80 -2.62
CA VAL A 92 16.34 -3.30 -2.73
C VAL A 92 17.09 -2.37 -3.67
N PHE A 93 18.11 -1.70 -3.15
CA PHE A 93 18.93 -0.78 -3.94
C PHE A 93 20.16 -1.50 -4.46
N ASP A 94 20.30 -1.53 -5.78
CA ASP A 94 21.47 -2.12 -6.42
C ASP A 94 22.72 -1.28 -6.12
N ALA A 95 23.69 -1.89 -5.44
CA ALA A 95 24.99 -1.26 -5.18
C ALA A 95 25.78 -0.99 -6.46
N ALA A 96 25.45 -1.66 -7.58
CA ALA A 96 26.06 -1.47 -8.88
C ALA A 96 25.40 -0.34 -9.70
N ALA A 97 24.33 0.30 -9.22
CA ALA A 97 23.74 1.43 -9.91
C ALA A 97 24.78 2.57 -10.05
N PRO A 98 24.95 3.15 -11.26
CA PRO A 98 26.03 4.10 -11.55
C PRO A 98 25.89 5.41 -10.76
N ASP A 99 24.65 5.83 -10.49
CA ASP A 99 24.32 7.05 -9.76
C ASP A 99 22.99 6.92 -9.01
N VAL A 100 22.68 7.94 -8.20
CA VAL A 100 21.44 8.00 -7.42
C VAL A 100 20.20 8.13 -8.29
N GLU A 101 20.30 8.81 -9.44
CA GLU A 101 19.16 9.02 -10.35
C GLU A 101 18.71 7.70 -10.97
N THR A 102 19.66 6.87 -11.38
CA THR A 102 19.42 5.53 -11.92
C THR A 102 18.79 4.62 -10.88
N ALA A 103 19.31 4.63 -9.65
CA ALA A 103 18.74 3.85 -8.54
C ALA A 103 17.28 4.29 -8.22
N LEU A 104 17.02 5.60 -8.17
CA LEU A 104 15.68 6.12 -7.94
C LEU A 104 14.74 5.82 -9.11
N THR A 105 15.21 5.89 -10.35
CA THR A 105 14.43 5.55 -11.55
C THR A 105 14.02 4.07 -11.53
N GLN A 106 14.95 3.17 -11.24
CA GLN A 106 14.68 1.73 -11.12
C GLN A 106 13.68 1.41 -9.99
N LEU A 107 13.85 2.05 -8.83
CA LEU A 107 12.89 1.94 -7.73
C LEU A 107 11.52 2.45 -8.15
N GLY A 108 11.44 3.64 -8.75
CA GLY A 108 10.19 4.28 -9.18
C GLY A 108 9.40 3.40 -10.14
N HIS A 109 10.07 2.79 -11.13
CA HIS A 109 9.44 1.82 -12.04
C HIS A 109 8.90 0.59 -11.33
N SER A 110 9.71 -0.03 -10.46
CA SER A 110 9.30 -1.22 -9.71
C SER A 110 8.15 -0.91 -8.76
N PHE A 111 8.19 0.26 -8.12
CA PHE A 111 7.17 0.75 -7.22
C PHE A 111 5.84 1.02 -7.93
N ILE A 112 5.84 1.82 -9.00
CA ILE A 112 4.60 2.15 -9.72
C ILE A 112 3.95 0.88 -10.29
N ALA A 113 4.76 -0.02 -10.88
CA ALA A 113 4.29 -1.30 -11.40
C ALA A 113 3.63 -2.15 -10.32
N ALA A 114 4.11 -2.10 -9.07
CA ALA A 114 3.54 -2.86 -7.97
C ALA A 114 2.24 -2.27 -7.42
N VAL A 115 2.14 -0.94 -7.32
CA VAL A 115 0.96 -0.26 -6.74
C VAL A 115 -0.22 -0.16 -7.70
N VAL A 116 0.00 -0.24 -9.03
CA VAL A 116 -1.10 -0.25 -10.01
C VAL A 116 -1.58 -1.66 -10.36
N ARG A 117 -1.00 -2.71 -9.77
CA ARG A 117 -1.48 -4.09 -10.02
C ARG A 117 -2.94 -4.21 -9.60
N PRO A 118 -3.80 -4.86 -10.42
CA PRO A 118 -5.22 -5.03 -10.10
C PRO A 118 -5.46 -5.62 -8.70
N GLY A 119 -4.67 -6.62 -8.30
CA GLY A 119 -4.76 -7.21 -6.97
C GLY A 119 -4.44 -6.24 -5.84
N HIS A 120 -3.41 -5.39 -6.00
CA HIS A 120 -3.08 -4.38 -4.97
C HIS A 120 -4.18 -3.32 -4.86
N ILE A 121 -4.72 -2.85 -5.99
CA ILE A 121 -5.82 -1.89 -6.02
C ILE A 121 -7.08 -2.47 -5.36
N ALA A 122 -7.41 -3.74 -5.61
CA ALA A 122 -8.53 -4.41 -4.96
C ALA A 122 -8.34 -4.52 -3.44
N THR A 123 -7.13 -4.88 -2.99
CA THR A 123 -6.76 -4.89 -1.57
C THR A 123 -6.90 -3.51 -0.94
N LEU A 124 -6.36 -2.46 -1.57
CA LEU A 124 -6.43 -1.10 -1.04
C LEU A 124 -7.87 -0.57 -0.96
N ARG A 125 -8.72 -0.86 -1.94
CA ARG A 125 -10.16 -0.55 -1.88
C ARG A 125 -10.84 -1.23 -0.69
N THR A 126 -10.50 -2.49 -0.44
CA THR A 126 -11.04 -3.26 0.67
C THR A 126 -10.61 -2.65 2.01
N VAL A 127 -9.32 -2.30 2.15
CA VAL A 127 -8.81 -1.60 3.34
C VAL A 127 -9.56 -0.28 3.56
N ILE A 128 -9.73 0.54 2.52
CA ILE A 128 -10.44 1.82 2.62
C ILE A 128 -11.90 1.63 3.05
N ALA A 129 -12.58 0.63 2.47
CA ALA A 129 -13.98 0.33 2.80
C ALA A 129 -14.17 -0.08 4.27
N ILE A 130 -13.22 -0.83 4.83
CA ILE A 130 -13.33 -1.37 6.19
C ILE A 130 -12.77 -0.39 7.24
N ALA A 131 -11.77 0.43 6.89
CA ALA A 131 -11.04 1.30 7.83
C ALA A 131 -11.95 2.31 8.57
N GLY A 132 -13.07 2.73 7.96
CA GLY A 132 -14.03 3.60 8.62
C GLY A 132 -14.71 2.96 9.84
N LYS A 133 -14.88 1.63 9.83
CA LYS A 133 -15.48 0.86 10.93
C LYS A 133 -14.42 0.19 11.82
N PHE A 134 -13.28 -0.19 11.25
CA PHE A 134 -12.17 -0.85 11.94
C PHE A 134 -10.85 -0.12 11.64
N PRO A 135 -10.55 0.98 12.36
CA PRO A 135 -9.38 1.83 12.07
C PRO A 135 -8.03 1.11 12.17
N GLU A 136 -7.95 0.06 13.00
CA GLU A 136 -6.76 -0.78 13.15
C GLU A 136 -6.25 -1.33 11.80
N ILE A 137 -7.16 -1.72 10.90
CA ILE A 137 -6.80 -2.29 9.61
C ILE A 137 -6.04 -1.28 8.76
N GLY A 138 -6.54 -0.03 8.73
CA GLY A 138 -5.88 1.05 8.02
C GLY A 138 -4.50 1.34 8.59
N ARG A 139 -4.37 1.35 9.92
CA ARG A 139 -3.08 1.53 10.60
C ARG A 139 -2.09 0.41 10.27
N GLN A 140 -2.48 -0.85 10.42
CA GLN A 140 -1.61 -2.00 10.16
C GLN A 140 -1.16 -2.04 8.69
N PHE A 141 -2.06 -1.74 7.75
CA PHE A 141 -1.70 -1.59 6.34
C PHE A 141 -0.68 -0.46 6.13
N PHE A 142 -0.93 0.71 6.72
CA PHE A 142 -0.08 1.88 6.54
C PHE A 142 1.33 1.66 7.13
N GLU A 143 1.41 1.05 8.31
CA GLU A 143 2.67 0.71 8.98
C GLU A 143 3.46 -0.34 8.20
N ALA A 144 2.82 -1.45 7.81
CA ALA A 144 3.49 -2.57 7.15
C ALA A 144 3.86 -2.31 5.68
N GLY A 145 3.17 -1.38 5.00
CA GLY A 145 3.42 -1.04 3.61
C GLY A 145 4.12 0.32 3.44
N PRO A 146 3.35 1.42 3.34
CA PRO A 146 3.89 2.77 3.16
C PRO A 146 5.06 3.13 4.10
N CYS A 147 4.89 3.02 5.42
CA CYS A 147 5.95 3.37 6.37
C CYS A 147 7.18 2.48 6.20
N ALA A 148 6.98 1.17 6.01
CA ALA A 148 8.08 0.23 5.80
C ALA A 148 8.90 0.52 4.53
N GLY A 149 8.25 0.98 3.45
CA GLY A 149 8.92 1.43 2.23
C GLY A 149 9.65 2.76 2.42
N ILE A 150 9.00 3.74 3.06
CA ILE A 150 9.58 5.04 3.40
C ILE A 150 10.85 4.85 4.23
N GLN A 151 10.81 4.02 5.29
CA GLN A 151 11.97 3.76 6.14
C GLN A 151 13.15 3.15 5.38
N ARG A 152 12.88 2.22 4.43
CA ARG A 152 13.93 1.59 3.62
C ARG A 152 14.56 2.60 2.65
N LEU A 153 13.76 3.41 1.98
CA LEU A 153 14.26 4.48 1.11
C LEU A 153 15.02 5.54 1.92
N SER A 154 14.54 5.91 3.11
CA SER A 154 15.19 6.88 4.00
C SER A 154 16.62 6.45 4.36
N LYS A 155 16.83 5.16 4.66
CA LYS A 155 18.17 4.61 4.92
C LYS A 155 19.10 4.74 3.71
N PHE A 156 18.59 4.48 2.50
CA PHE A 156 19.35 4.67 1.27
C PHE A 156 19.70 6.15 1.04
N LEU A 157 18.73 7.05 1.20
CA LEU A 157 18.93 8.49 1.02
C LEU A 157 19.92 9.05 2.05
N ALA A 158 19.85 8.64 3.31
CA ALA A 158 20.80 9.04 4.34
C ALA A 158 22.25 8.70 3.96
N ALA A 159 22.49 7.49 3.44
CA ALA A 159 23.81 7.10 2.95
C ALA A 159 24.29 7.98 1.77
N LYS A 160 23.38 8.48 0.93
CA LYS A 160 23.71 9.41 -0.17
C LYS A 160 23.94 10.85 0.30
N VAL A 161 23.32 11.26 1.40
CA VAL A 161 23.64 12.53 2.09
C VAL A 161 25.03 12.47 2.70
N GLU A 162 25.38 11.38 3.38
CA GLU A 162 26.73 11.17 3.94
C GLU A 162 27.82 11.17 2.86
N GLN A 163 27.50 10.68 1.65
CA GLN A 163 28.37 10.73 0.47
C GLN A 163 28.44 12.12 -0.19
N GLY A 164 27.64 13.08 0.27
CA GLY A 164 27.55 14.43 -0.32
C GLY A 164 26.91 14.47 -1.71
N VAL A 165 26.20 13.42 -2.11
CA VAL A 165 25.49 13.32 -3.39
C VAL A 165 24.12 14.00 -3.32
N LEU A 166 23.50 13.96 -2.14
CA LEU A 166 22.23 14.61 -1.84
C LEU A 166 22.39 15.62 -0.71
N ASP A 167 21.56 16.65 -0.72
CA ASP A 167 21.43 17.66 0.34
C ASP A 167 19.98 17.61 0.87
N ILE A 168 19.77 16.84 1.94
CA ILE A 168 18.44 16.55 2.51
C ILE A 168 18.51 16.75 4.03
N GLU A 169 17.64 17.62 4.55
CA GLU A 169 17.48 17.83 5.99
C GLU A 169 16.62 16.72 6.62
N ASP A 170 15.46 16.43 6.03
CA ASP A 170 14.53 15.38 6.48
C ASP A 170 14.44 14.27 5.43
N VAL A 171 15.20 13.19 5.67
CA VAL A 171 15.26 12.03 4.76
C VAL A 171 13.96 11.23 4.72
N GLU A 172 13.17 11.25 5.80
CA GLU A 172 11.90 10.53 5.88
C GLU A 172 10.84 11.26 5.04
N GLN A 173 10.77 12.58 5.19
CA GLN A 173 9.91 13.41 4.35
C GLN A 173 10.31 13.32 2.88
N ALA A 174 11.61 13.40 2.55
CA ALA A 174 12.08 13.29 1.17
C ALA A 174 11.70 11.93 0.55
N ALA A 175 11.86 10.83 1.30
CA ALA A 175 11.44 9.50 0.86
C ALA A 175 9.93 9.43 0.59
N SER A 176 9.11 9.97 1.50
CA SER A 176 7.66 10.05 1.35
C SER A 176 7.25 10.85 0.11
N GLN A 177 7.89 12.01 -0.11
CA GLN A 177 7.65 12.84 -1.30
C GLN A 177 8.01 12.12 -2.59
N PHE A 178 9.16 11.45 -2.65
CA PHE A 178 9.57 10.68 -3.82
C PHE A 178 8.55 9.61 -4.20
N LEU A 179 8.11 8.80 -3.24
CA LEU A 179 7.09 7.77 -3.46
C LEU A 179 5.72 8.37 -3.81
N GLY A 180 5.38 9.53 -3.22
CA GLY A 180 4.20 10.31 -3.58
C GLY A 180 4.22 10.74 -5.05
N LEU A 181 5.32 11.32 -5.52
CA LEU A 181 5.52 11.76 -6.90
C LEU A 181 5.47 10.60 -7.89
N CYS A 182 6.02 9.43 -7.53
CA CYS A 182 6.01 8.25 -8.41
C CYS A 182 4.59 7.73 -8.72
N LYS A 183 3.60 8.05 -7.88
CA LYS A 183 2.21 7.61 -8.03
C LYS A 183 1.22 8.76 -8.29
N ASP A 184 1.72 9.98 -8.36
CA ASP A 184 0.89 11.18 -8.50
C ASP A 184 0.12 11.14 -9.83
N GLY A 185 -1.15 11.53 -9.79
CA GLY A 185 -2.06 11.46 -10.94
C GLY A 185 -2.41 10.05 -11.45
N VAL A 186 -1.81 8.98 -10.91
CA VAL A 186 -2.02 7.60 -11.40
C VAL A 186 -2.93 6.81 -10.47
N THR A 187 -2.57 6.67 -9.19
CA THR A 187 -3.24 5.69 -8.32
C THR A 187 -4.65 6.11 -7.91
N ALA A 188 -4.89 7.41 -7.65
CA ALA A 188 -6.20 7.87 -7.19
C ALA A 188 -7.33 7.65 -8.22
N PRO A 189 -7.15 7.99 -9.52
CA PRO A 189 -8.16 7.67 -10.55
C PRO A 189 -8.42 6.17 -10.71
N ILE A 190 -7.37 5.34 -10.63
CA ILE A 190 -7.51 3.88 -10.70
C ILE A 190 -8.31 3.36 -9.51
N LEU A 191 -8.05 3.85 -8.29
CA LEU A 191 -8.76 3.43 -7.09
C LEU A 191 -10.26 3.68 -7.17
N ILE A 192 -10.71 4.78 -7.78
CA ILE A 192 -12.14 5.06 -7.97
C ILE A 192 -12.73 4.43 -9.24
N GLY A 193 -11.92 3.71 -10.02
CA GLY A 193 -12.36 3.04 -11.25
C GLY A 193 -12.54 4.00 -12.44
N SER A 194 -12.01 5.22 -12.34
CA SER A 194 -12.05 6.22 -13.42
C SER A 194 -11.07 5.88 -14.54
N ASN A 195 -9.93 5.25 -14.22
CA ASN A 195 -8.86 4.99 -15.17
C ASN A 195 -8.40 3.53 -15.09
N GLU A 196 -7.94 3.02 -16.23
CA GLU A 196 -7.17 1.78 -16.30
C GLU A 196 -5.73 2.00 -15.80
N PRO A 197 -5.00 0.94 -15.42
CA PRO A 197 -3.57 1.03 -15.13
C PRO A 197 -2.80 1.69 -16.27
N PRO A 198 -1.79 2.54 -15.98
CA PRO A 198 -1.04 3.23 -17.00
C PRO A 198 -0.30 2.24 -17.89
N ASP A 199 -0.18 2.57 -19.18
CA ASP A 199 0.75 1.87 -20.05
C ASP A 199 2.21 2.12 -19.60
N PRO A 200 3.17 1.28 -20.04
CA PRO A 200 4.57 1.43 -19.64
C PRO A 200 5.19 2.79 -19.97
N ALA A 201 4.75 3.46 -21.05
CA ALA A 201 5.28 4.75 -21.46
C ALA A 201 4.79 5.88 -20.53
N HIS A 202 3.51 5.83 -20.15
CA HIS A 202 2.94 6.75 -19.16
C HIS A 202 3.59 6.54 -17.80
N ALA A 203 3.74 5.29 -17.34
CA ALA A 203 4.43 4.98 -16.09
C ALA A 203 5.87 5.52 -16.08
N ALA A 204 6.60 5.35 -17.18
CA ALA A 204 7.95 5.89 -17.34
C ALA A 204 7.99 7.42 -17.28
N LYS A 205 7.03 8.09 -17.93
CA LYS A 205 6.92 9.56 -17.89
C LYS A 205 6.72 10.07 -16.46
N VAL A 206 5.86 9.42 -15.68
CA VAL A 206 5.60 9.79 -14.27
C VAL A 206 6.86 9.60 -13.43
N VAL A 207 7.54 8.45 -13.54
CA VAL A 207 8.78 8.16 -12.80
C VAL A 207 9.89 9.14 -13.16
N ASN A 208 10.13 9.39 -14.45
CA ASN A 208 11.14 10.36 -14.89
C ASN A 208 10.83 11.78 -14.39
N GLY A 209 9.54 12.14 -14.36
CA GLY A 209 9.07 13.40 -13.78
C GLY A 209 9.39 13.48 -12.28
N ALA A 210 9.11 12.41 -11.53
CA ALA A 210 9.37 12.31 -10.10
C ALA A 210 10.86 12.44 -9.78
N VAL A 211 11.72 11.71 -10.50
CA VAL A 211 13.18 11.78 -10.33
C VAL A 211 13.70 13.19 -10.62
N ARG A 212 13.26 13.81 -11.73
CA ARG A 212 13.66 15.18 -12.07
C ARG A 212 13.28 16.19 -10.98
N VAL A 213 12.06 16.12 -10.44
CA VAL A 213 11.62 17.02 -9.35
C VAL A 213 12.41 16.75 -8.08
N PHE A 214 12.63 15.48 -7.73
CA PHE A 214 13.39 15.08 -6.56
C PHE A 214 14.84 15.59 -6.62
N MET A 215 15.53 15.39 -7.76
CA MET A 215 16.91 15.82 -7.93
C MET A 215 17.04 17.35 -7.99
N ALA A 216 16.06 18.06 -8.54
CA ALA A 216 16.04 19.52 -8.50
C ALA A 216 15.90 20.07 -7.07
N ALA A 217 15.15 19.37 -6.22
CA ALA A 217 14.96 19.75 -4.82
C ALA A 217 16.13 19.37 -3.92
N TYR A 218 16.68 18.15 -4.10
CA TYR A 218 17.57 17.50 -3.14
C TYR A 218 18.94 17.09 -3.68
N GLY A 219 19.21 17.27 -4.97
CA GLY A 219 20.53 17.03 -5.53
C GLY A 219 21.55 18.00 -4.93
N ALA A 220 22.71 17.49 -4.52
CA ALA A 220 23.76 18.34 -3.97
C ALA A 220 24.19 19.38 -5.02
N LYS A 221 23.84 20.64 -4.79
CA LYS A 221 24.35 21.75 -5.59
C LYS A 221 25.82 21.82 -5.28
N GLY A 222 26.68 21.50 -6.24
CA GLY A 222 28.13 21.57 -6.07
C GLY A 222 28.47 22.84 -5.32
N ARG A 223 29.00 22.72 -4.10
CA ARG A 223 29.28 23.85 -3.21
C ARG A 223 30.20 24.79 -3.99
N GLY A 224 29.64 25.82 -4.60
CA GLY A 224 30.42 26.88 -5.23
C GLY A 224 31.35 27.41 -4.15
N CYS A 225 32.66 27.45 -4.44
CA CYS A 225 33.60 27.97 -3.46
C CYS A 225 33.13 29.39 -3.09
N PRO A 226 32.88 29.69 -1.80
CA PRO A 226 32.53 31.05 -1.38
C PRO A 226 33.66 32.05 -1.69
N CYS A 227 34.85 31.55 -2.06
CA CYS A 227 36.02 32.33 -2.38
C CYS A 227 36.08 32.88 -3.82
N CYS A 228 35.38 32.28 -4.81
CA CYS A 228 35.61 32.66 -6.22
C CYS A 228 34.36 32.88 -7.08
N GLY A 229 33.14 32.62 -6.58
CA GLY A 229 31.91 32.92 -7.32
C GLY A 229 31.73 32.17 -8.66
N THR A 230 32.64 31.26 -9.02
CA THR A 230 32.52 30.46 -10.22
C THR A 230 31.59 29.29 -9.95
N THR A 231 30.31 29.41 -10.33
CA THR A 231 29.50 28.23 -10.62
C THR A 231 30.14 27.50 -11.78
N ALA A 232 30.60 26.26 -11.57
CA ALA A 232 31.02 25.40 -12.67
C ALA A 232 29.85 25.29 -13.65
N GLY A 233 30.02 25.90 -14.83
CA GLY A 233 28.97 26.13 -15.80
C GLY A 233 28.37 24.82 -16.29
N ILE A 234 27.07 24.65 -16.08
CA ILE A 234 26.23 23.94 -17.04
C ILE A 234 25.82 25.02 -18.03
N GLU A 235 26.50 25.07 -19.18
CA GLU A 235 26.07 25.90 -20.31
C GLU A 235 24.71 25.39 -20.78
N ALA A 236 23.66 26.11 -20.40
CA ALA A 236 22.32 25.92 -20.92
C ALA A 236 22.30 26.40 -22.38
N SER A 237 22.44 25.46 -23.32
CA SER A 237 22.06 25.66 -24.71
C SER A 237 20.54 25.80 -24.80
N ALA A 238 20.07 27.04 -24.69
CA ALA A 238 18.70 27.42 -24.98
C ALA A 238 18.45 27.43 -26.49
N SER A 239 17.63 26.52 -26.99
CA SER A 239 16.84 26.73 -28.21
C SER A 239 15.68 25.75 -28.26
N GLU A 240 14.58 26.07 -27.57
CA GLU A 240 13.27 25.67 -28.07
C GLU A 240 12.22 26.72 -27.67
N LYS A 241 11.55 27.20 -28.71
CA LYS A 241 10.60 28.29 -28.74
C LYS A 241 9.34 27.90 -27.94
N PRO A 242 8.77 28.77 -27.09
CA PRO A 242 7.59 28.40 -26.32
C PRO A 242 6.39 28.17 -27.25
N ALA A 243 5.78 26.99 -27.13
CA ALA A 243 4.51 26.69 -27.76
C ALA A 243 3.42 27.60 -27.17
N ALA A 244 2.58 28.16 -28.05
CA ALA A 244 1.48 29.04 -27.70
C ALA A 244 0.51 28.38 -26.68
N PRO A 245 -0.15 29.16 -25.82
CA PRO A 245 -1.06 28.62 -24.83
C PRO A 245 -2.23 27.89 -25.50
N VAL A 246 -2.40 26.62 -25.16
CA VAL A 246 -3.60 25.86 -25.52
C VAL A 246 -4.77 26.51 -24.78
N SER A 247 -5.69 27.11 -25.54
CA SER A 247 -6.92 27.67 -24.98
C SER A 247 -7.73 26.57 -24.31
N ALA A 248 -8.20 26.83 -23.09
CA ALA A 248 -9.09 25.93 -22.37
C ALA A 248 -10.35 25.69 -23.22
N PRO A 249 -10.85 24.44 -23.33
CA PRO A 249 -12.16 24.22 -23.91
C PRO A 249 -13.22 24.85 -23.01
N ASP A 250 -14.14 25.60 -23.62
CA ASP A 250 -15.30 26.18 -22.94
C ASP A 250 -16.06 25.08 -22.19
N LEU A 251 -16.08 25.21 -20.86
CA LEU A 251 -16.97 24.42 -20.01
C LEU A 251 -18.39 24.91 -20.27
N VAL A 252 -19.11 24.23 -21.16
CA VAL A 252 -20.56 24.32 -21.22
C VAL A 252 -21.08 23.69 -19.92
N GLU A 253 -21.58 24.52 -19.01
CA GLU A 253 -22.30 24.04 -17.83
C GLU A 253 -23.45 23.13 -18.29
N PRO A 254 -23.54 21.88 -17.84
CA PRO A 254 -24.71 21.05 -18.11
C PRO A 254 -25.90 21.59 -17.33
N ASP A 255 -27.01 21.87 -18.04
CA ASP A 255 -28.31 22.21 -17.47
C ASP A 255 -28.65 21.23 -16.34
N LEU A 256 -28.61 21.72 -15.10
CA LEU A 256 -29.13 21.02 -13.93
C LEU A 256 -30.66 21.01 -14.04
N VAL A 257 -31.20 19.98 -14.68
CA VAL A 257 -32.62 19.64 -14.53
C VAL A 257 -32.81 19.20 -13.08
N GLU A 258 -33.44 20.05 -12.27
CA GLU A 258 -33.82 19.70 -10.91
C GLU A 258 -34.67 18.41 -10.90
N PRO A 259 -34.37 17.43 -10.05
CA PRO A 259 -35.19 16.24 -9.93
C PRO A 259 -36.56 16.60 -9.36
N ASN A 260 -37.61 16.35 -10.13
CA ASN A 260 -39.01 16.46 -9.72
C ASN A 260 -39.29 15.51 -8.53
N LEU A 261 -39.26 16.04 -7.31
CA LEU A 261 -39.69 15.37 -6.09
C LEU A 261 -41.23 15.35 -6.02
N ALA A 262 -41.86 14.60 -6.91
CA ALA A 262 -43.23 14.16 -6.72
C ALA A 262 -43.21 12.89 -5.86
N ALA A 263 -43.72 12.99 -4.64
CA ALA A 263 -43.91 11.86 -3.72
C ALA A 263 -44.80 10.78 -4.37
N PRO A 264 -44.49 9.48 -4.22
CA PRO A 264 -45.41 8.43 -4.65
C PRO A 264 -46.64 8.40 -3.76
N ASP A 265 -47.80 8.45 -4.40
CA ASP A 265 -49.14 8.30 -3.84
C ASP A 265 -49.27 6.93 -3.15
N LEU A 266 -49.33 6.94 -1.81
CA LEU A 266 -49.60 5.75 -1.01
C LEU A 266 -51.10 5.47 -1.05
N ALA A 267 -51.53 4.69 -2.03
CA ALA A 267 -52.86 4.09 -2.03
C ALA A 267 -53.00 3.14 -0.82
N GLU A 268 -53.89 3.50 0.12
CA GLU A 268 -54.32 2.60 1.19
C GLU A 268 -55.05 1.38 0.61
N PRO A 269 -54.81 0.16 1.11
CA PRO A 269 -55.57 -1.01 0.68
C PRO A 269 -56.99 -0.98 1.29
N ASP A 270 -57.98 -0.96 0.40
CA ASP A 270 -59.41 -1.07 0.72
C ASP A 270 -59.72 -2.44 1.36
N LEU A 271 -59.82 -2.42 2.69
CA LEU A 271 -60.26 -3.55 3.51
C LEU A 271 -61.79 -3.68 3.55
N ARG A 272 -62.49 -3.59 2.43
CA ARG A 272 -63.89 -4.04 2.32
C ARG A 272 -64.25 -4.51 0.91
N GLN A 273 -64.02 -5.79 0.61
CA GLN A 273 -64.98 -6.63 -0.14
C GLN A 273 -64.55 -8.11 -0.19
N ARG A 274 -65.33 -8.91 0.56
CA ARG A 274 -65.75 -10.32 0.35
C ARG A 274 -64.77 -11.35 -0.19
#